data_AF-A0A6G7YZ73-F1
#
_entry.id   AF-A0A6G7YZ73-F1
#
_cell.length_a   1.000
_cell.length_b   1.000
_cell.length_c   1.000
_cell.angle_alpha   90.00
_cell.angle_beta   90.00
_cell.angle_gamma   90.00
#
_symmetry.space_group_name_H-M   'P 1'
#
loop_
_entity.id
_entity.type
_entity.pdbx_description
1 polymer ?
#
loop_
_entity_poly.entity_id
_entity_poly.type
_entity_poly.pdbx_seq_one_letter_code
_entity_poly.pdbx_strand_id
1 'polypeptide(L)'
;MRDLKFRDVVHQGYDYSCGSAALATLLRYGYGKQVNETQMIQDMVSHAANPAEVTRSGFSMLDMKRYSERNGMRAHGFKVDVEALYRLQIPVITLLDTRGYKHFVVVKGANAGRIMVADPALGHRVIYQDEFLKNWNGVVLAVMTDRDFNANSFLMQDKHSNALLRRNDALSWSSAPVPLVELGLIRADLM
;
A
#
# COMPACT_ATOMS: atom_id res chain seq x y z
N MET A 1 -5.30 21.46 2.61
CA MET A 1 -4.11 20.57 2.60
C MET A 1 -4.61 19.14 2.48
N ARG A 2 -4.34 18.43 1.37
CA ARG A 2 -4.49 16.96 1.39
C ARG A 2 -3.46 16.43 2.37
N ASP A 3 -3.92 15.68 3.37
CA ASP A 3 -3.03 15.01 4.32
C ASP A 3 -2.06 14.12 3.52
N LEU A 4 -0.75 14.39 3.61
CA LEU A 4 0.27 13.71 2.83
C LEU A 4 0.22 12.19 3.02
N LYS A 5 -0.29 11.73 4.17
CA LYS A 5 -0.48 10.29 4.45
C LYS A 5 -1.50 9.63 3.52
N PHE A 6 -2.45 10.37 2.96
CA PHE A 6 -3.48 9.86 2.04
C PHE A 6 -3.19 10.18 0.58
N ARG A 7 -1.97 10.62 0.24
CA ARG A 7 -1.58 10.83 -1.16
C ARG A 7 -1.79 9.54 -1.94
N ASP A 8 -2.52 9.58 -3.04
CA ASP A 8 -2.80 8.39 -3.86
C ASP A 8 -3.46 7.22 -3.10
N VAL A 9 -4.29 7.56 -2.10
CA VAL A 9 -5.15 6.62 -1.37
C VAL A 9 -6.59 7.14 -1.40
N VAL A 10 -7.55 6.26 -1.67
CA VAL A 10 -8.97 6.54 -1.50
C VAL A 10 -9.31 6.27 -0.04
N HIS A 11 -9.76 7.31 0.66
CA HIS A 11 -10.20 7.18 2.05
C HIS A 11 -11.56 6.46 2.07
N GLN A 12 -11.70 5.44 2.92
CA GLN A 12 -12.98 4.73 3.03
C GLN A 12 -14.10 5.68 3.52
N GLY A 13 -15.26 5.62 2.88
CA GLY A 13 -16.43 6.43 3.27
C GLY A 13 -17.29 5.80 4.38
N TYR A 14 -17.24 4.47 4.51
CA TYR A 14 -18.05 3.69 5.45
C TYR A 14 -17.21 2.62 6.16
N ASP A 15 -17.62 2.19 7.35
CA ASP A 15 -16.90 1.18 8.15
C ASP A 15 -16.73 -0.15 7.41
N TYR A 16 -17.70 -0.53 6.58
CA TYR A 16 -17.71 -1.78 5.80
C TYR A 16 -17.03 -1.64 4.42
N SER A 17 -16.55 -0.45 4.06
CA SER A 17 -16.07 -0.12 2.70
C SER A 17 -14.55 -0.20 2.52
N CYS A 18 -13.80 -0.68 3.51
CA CYS A 18 -12.33 -0.79 3.40
C CYS A 18 -11.89 -1.61 2.18
N GLY A 19 -12.61 -2.69 1.83
CA GLY A 19 -12.35 -3.50 0.64
C GLY A 19 -12.55 -2.71 -0.66
N SER A 20 -13.70 -2.04 -0.82
CA SER A 20 -13.97 -1.20 -2.00
C SER A 20 -13.00 -0.03 -2.10
N ALA A 21 -12.62 0.59 -0.98
CA ALA A 21 -11.67 1.69 -0.94
C ALA A 21 -10.24 1.24 -1.31
N ALA A 22 -9.82 0.05 -0.86
CA ALA A 22 -8.55 -0.56 -1.26
C ALA A 22 -8.52 -0.87 -2.77
N LEU A 23 -9.61 -1.42 -3.32
CA LEU A 23 -9.73 -1.66 -4.75
C LEU A 23 -9.77 -0.34 -5.54
N ALA A 24 -10.54 0.64 -5.10
CA ALA A 24 -10.60 1.97 -5.72
C ALA A 24 -9.24 2.66 -5.69
N THR A 25 -8.48 2.53 -4.61
CA THR A 25 -7.10 3.01 -4.50
C THR A 25 -6.22 2.42 -5.59
N LEU A 26 -6.23 1.09 -5.71
CA LEU A 26 -5.46 0.37 -6.71
C LEU A 26 -5.85 0.77 -8.15
N LEU A 27 -7.14 0.82 -8.46
CA LEU A 27 -7.62 1.15 -9.80
C LEU A 27 -7.37 2.61 -10.16
N ARG A 28 -7.65 3.53 -9.23
CA ARG A 28 -7.55 4.96 -9.50
C ARG A 28 -6.12 5.43 -9.59
N TYR A 29 -5.31 5.09 -8.59
CA TYR A 29 -3.95 5.60 -8.52
C TYR A 29 -2.93 4.62 -9.06
N GLY A 30 -3.17 3.31 -8.99
CA GLY A 30 -2.30 2.30 -9.58
C GLY A 30 -2.46 2.25 -11.09
N TYR A 31 -3.69 2.22 -11.61
CA TYR A 31 -3.96 2.05 -13.04
C TYR A 31 -4.47 3.30 -13.77
N GLY A 32 -4.64 4.42 -13.07
CA GLY A 32 -5.15 5.66 -13.66
C GLY A 32 -6.61 5.58 -14.13
N LYS A 33 -7.39 4.60 -13.64
CA LYS A 33 -8.81 4.45 -14.00
C LYS A 33 -9.65 5.47 -13.24
N GLN A 34 -10.64 6.07 -13.89
CA GLN A 34 -11.59 6.96 -13.22
C GLN A 34 -12.59 6.13 -12.44
N VAL A 35 -12.34 5.93 -11.15
CA VAL A 35 -13.23 5.20 -10.24
C VAL A 35 -13.86 6.17 -9.25
N ASN A 36 -15.19 6.11 -9.15
CA ASN A 36 -15.97 6.72 -8.09
C ASN A 36 -16.32 5.63 -7.05
N GLU A 37 -15.85 5.80 -5.82
CA GLU A 37 -16.03 4.82 -4.75
C GLU A 37 -17.51 4.56 -4.45
N THR A 38 -18.35 5.59 -4.41
CA THR A 38 -19.78 5.43 -4.14
C THR A 38 -20.47 4.58 -5.20
N GLN A 39 -20.15 4.81 -6.48
CA GLN A 39 -20.69 4.00 -7.59
C GLN A 39 -20.16 2.56 -7.55
N MET A 40 -18.88 2.38 -7.20
CA MET A 40 -18.28 1.05 -7.02
C MET A 40 -18.96 0.30 -5.87
N ILE A 41 -19.18 0.93 -4.72
CA ILE A 41 -19.90 0.34 -3.58
C ILE A 41 -21.29 -0.11 -4.01
N GLN A 42 -22.04 0.76 -4.71
CA GLN A 42 -23.38 0.43 -5.20
C GLN A 42 -23.35 -0.80 -6.13
N ASP A 43 -22.45 -0.83 -7.11
CA ASP A 43 -22.32 -1.98 -8.02
C ASP A 43 -21.96 -3.27 -7.27
N MET A 44 -21.00 -3.19 -6.34
CA MET A 44 -20.56 -4.35 -5.56
C MET A 44 -21.69 -4.88 -4.68
N VAL A 45 -22.46 -4.02 -4.03
CA VAL A 45 -23.63 -4.40 -3.21
C VAL A 45 -24.72 -5.03 -4.06
N SER A 46 -25.07 -4.44 -5.21
CA SER A 46 -26.12 -4.95 -6.11
C SER A 46 -25.81 -6.34 -6.68
N HIS A 47 -24.54 -6.71 -6.76
CA HIS A 47 -24.09 -8.01 -7.24
C HIS A 47 -23.53 -8.92 -6.14
N ALA A 48 -23.61 -8.52 -4.87
CA ALA A 48 -23.23 -9.35 -3.75
C ALA A 48 -24.20 -10.51 -3.62
N ALA A 49 -23.68 -11.69 -3.26
CA ALA A 49 -24.55 -12.85 -2.99
C ALA A 49 -25.50 -12.58 -1.82
N ASN A 50 -25.06 -11.78 -0.85
CA ASN A 50 -25.85 -11.35 0.30
C ASN A 50 -25.55 -9.88 0.63
N PRO A 51 -26.35 -8.92 0.11
CA PRO A 51 -26.16 -7.50 0.39
C PRO A 51 -26.20 -7.14 1.88
N ALA A 52 -27.02 -7.83 2.67
CA ALA A 52 -27.12 -7.60 4.11
C ALA A 52 -25.83 -8.02 4.84
N GLU A 53 -25.15 -9.06 4.36
CA GLU A 53 -23.88 -9.49 4.90
C GLU A 53 -22.76 -8.48 4.63
N VAL A 54 -22.75 -7.87 3.43
CA VAL A 54 -21.77 -6.82 3.08
C VAL A 54 -21.89 -5.64 4.02
N THR A 55 -23.10 -5.16 4.31
CA THR A 55 -23.30 -4.04 5.24
C THR A 55 -22.87 -4.41 6.67
N ARG A 56 -23.00 -5.68 7.07
CA ARG A 56 -22.65 -6.16 8.41
C ARG A 56 -21.16 -6.47 8.57
N SER A 57 -20.52 -7.01 7.54
CA SER A 57 -19.21 -7.68 7.63
C SER A 57 -18.16 -7.12 6.66
N GLY A 58 -18.55 -6.18 5.79
CA GLY A 58 -17.70 -5.65 4.74
C GLY A 58 -17.69 -6.47 3.46
N PHE A 59 -17.07 -5.91 2.43
CA PHE A 59 -16.82 -6.63 1.17
C PHE A 59 -15.77 -7.71 1.34
N SER A 60 -16.00 -8.89 0.78
CA SER A 60 -15.00 -9.95 0.73
C SER A 60 -14.02 -9.79 -0.44
N MET A 61 -12.91 -10.54 -0.42
CA MET A 61 -12.04 -10.65 -1.61
C MET A 61 -12.77 -11.22 -2.82
N LEU A 62 -13.76 -12.09 -2.60
CA LEU A 62 -14.57 -12.64 -3.68
C LEU A 62 -15.44 -11.56 -4.33
N ASP A 63 -16.00 -10.65 -3.55
CA ASP A 63 -16.79 -9.52 -4.07
C ASP A 63 -15.90 -8.59 -4.91
N MET A 64 -14.70 -8.27 -4.41
CA MET A 64 -13.70 -7.49 -5.17
C MET A 64 -13.25 -8.18 -6.45
N LYS A 65 -13.03 -9.50 -6.41
CA LYS A 65 -12.71 -10.30 -7.59
C LYS A 65 -13.84 -10.24 -8.62
N ARG A 66 -15.07 -10.53 -8.21
CA ARG A 66 -16.25 -10.52 -9.09
C ARG A 66 -16.47 -9.15 -9.71
N TYR A 67 -16.37 -8.08 -8.92
CA TYR A 67 -16.42 -6.71 -9.44
C TYR A 67 -15.35 -6.48 -10.51
N SER A 68 -14.10 -6.86 -10.21
CA SER A 68 -12.99 -6.66 -11.12
C SER A 68 -13.21 -7.38 -12.45
N GLU A 69 -13.62 -8.66 -12.40
CA GLU A 69 -13.89 -9.48 -13.58
C GLU A 69 -15.06 -8.96 -14.42
N ARG A 70 -16.15 -8.53 -13.79
CA ARG A 70 -17.28 -7.90 -14.50
C ARG A 70 -16.88 -6.62 -15.24
N ASN A 71 -15.89 -5.90 -14.72
CA ASN A 71 -15.38 -4.66 -15.30
C ASN A 71 -14.17 -4.91 -16.24
N GLY A 72 -14.02 -6.13 -16.76
CA GLY A 72 -13.01 -6.48 -17.78
C GLY A 72 -11.58 -6.60 -17.26
N MET A 73 -11.39 -6.68 -15.94
CA MET A 73 -10.08 -6.83 -15.30
C MET A 73 -9.85 -8.30 -14.93
N ARG A 74 -8.59 -8.70 -14.79
CA ARG A 74 -8.21 -10.03 -14.30
C ARG A 74 -7.95 -9.94 -12.80
N ALA A 75 -8.59 -10.77 -11.99
CA ALA A 75 -8.38 -10.78 -10.55
C ALA A 75 -8.17 -12.20 -10.02
N HIS A 76 -7.07 -12.41 -9.29
CA HIS A 76 -6.68 -13.72 -8.77
C HIS A 76 -6.29 -13.64 -7.30
N GLY A 77 -6.88 -14.55 -6.51
CA GLY A 77 -6.49 -14.76 -5.12
C GLY A 77 -5.36 -15.77 -5.03
N PHE A 78 -4.35 -15.48 -4.23
CA PHE A 78 -3.20 -16.36 -4.00
C PHE A 78 -2.96 -16.52 -2.50
N LYS A 79 -2.53 -17.72 -2.10
CA LYS A 79 -1.88 -17.95 -0.82
C LYS A 79 -0.37 -17.84 -1.07
N VAL A 80 0.30 -16.92 -0.39
CA VAL A 80 1.72 -16.64 -0.58
C VAL A 80 2.44 -16.58 0.76
N ASP A 81 3.76 -16.78 0.70
CA ASP A 81 4.66 -16.53 1.81
C ASP A 81 5.06 -15.04 1.86
N VAL A 82 5.79 -14.65 2.91
CA VAL A 82 6.20 -13.26 3.09
C VAL A 82 7.29 -12.86 2.09
N GLU A 83 8.10 -13.83 1.66
CA GLU A 83 9.17 -13.70 0.68
C GLU A 83 8.61 -13.24 -0.68
N ALA A 84 7.41 -13.66 -1.04
CA ALA A 84 6.71 -13.16 -2.22
C ALA A 84 6.47 -11.63 -2.14
N LEU A 85 6.22 -11.08 -0.94
CA LEU A 85 5.99 -9.63 -0.76
C LEU A 85 7.25 -8.80 -1.08
N TYR A 86 8.44 -9.37 -0.89
CA TYR A 86 9.72 -8.73 -1.25
C TYR A 86 9.98 -8.72 -2.76
N ARG A 87 9.34 -9.63 -3.50
CA ARG A 87 9.48 -9.73 -4.97
C ARG A 87 8.31 -9.10 -5.73
N LEU A 88 7.39 -8.45 -5.03
CA LEU A 88 6.19 -7.84 -5.62
C LEU A 88 6.53 -6.81 -6.69
N GLN A 89 6.16 -7.13 -7.92
CA GLN A 89 6.23 -6.17 -9.03
C GLN A 89 5.08 -5.18 -8.96
N ILE A 90 3.90 -5.65 -8.57
CA ILE A 90 2.67 -4.87 -8.51
C ILE A 90 2.10 -4.86 -7.08
N PRO A 91 1.39 -3.79 -6.67
CA PRO A 91 0.66 -3.78 -5.41
C PRO A 91 -0.47 -4.81 -5.41
N VAL A 92 -0.76 -5.38 -4.24
CA VAL A 92 -1.81 -6.39 -4.04
C VAL A 92 -2.67 -6.02 -2.85
N ILE A 93 -3.92 -6.50 -2.81
CA ILE A 93 -4.83 -6.27 -1.68
C ILE A 93 -4.73 -7.46 -0.72
N THR A 94 -4.67 -7.19 0.59
CA THR A 94 -4.65 -8.23 1.61
C THR A 94 -5.62 -7.91 2.74
N LEU A 95 -5.99 -8.94 3.50
CA LEU A 95 -6.77 -8.81 4.72
C LEU A 95 -5.84 -8.92 5.94
N LEU A 96 -5.91 -7.94 6.83
CA LEU A 96 -5.32 -7.98 8.16
C LEU A 96 -6.42 -8.19 9.21
N ASP A 97 -6.14 -9.01 10.22
CA ASP A 97 -7.00 -9.23 11.38
C ASP A 97 -6.22 -8.82 12.63
N THR A 98 -6.51 -7.62 13.14
CA THR A 98 -5.91 -7.11 14.38
C THR A 98 -6.91 -7.23 15.51
N ARG A 99 -6.76 -8.28 16.32
CA ARG A 99 -7.59 -8.54 17.51
C ARG A 99 -9.09 -8.59 17.19
N GLY A 100 -9.46 -9.20 16.07
CA GLY A 100 -10.85 -9.32 15.61
C GLY A 100 -11.30 -8.18 14.70
N TYR A 101 -10.52 -7.11 14.55
CA TYR A 101 -10.77 -6.08 13.56
C TYR A 101 -10.15 -6.46 12.22
N LYS A 102 -11.04 -6.82 11.28
CA LYS A 102 -10.69 -7.23 9.93
C LYS A 102 -10.65 -6.03 8.99
N HIS A 103 -9.52 -5.83 8.32
CA HIS A 103 -9.30 -4.64 7.50
C HIS A 103 -8.52 -4.92 6.22
N PHE A 104 -9.01 -4.41 5.10
CA PHE A 104 -8.34 -4.53 3.81
C PHE A 104 -7.34 -3.40 3.60
N VAL A 105 -6.12 -3.77 3.19
CA VAL A 105 -5.06 -2.82 2.86
C VAL A 105 -4.42 -3.19 1.53
N VAL A 106 -3.83 -2.20 0.86
CA VAL A 106 -3.01 -2.42 -0.33
C VAL A 106 -1.56 -2.58 0.12
N VAL A 107 -0.95 -3.74 -0.12
CA VAL A 107 0.49 -3.96 0.06
C VAL A 107 1.22 -3.43 -1.16
N LYS A 108 2.11 -2.47 -0.95
CA LYS A 108 2.95 -1.87 -2.00
C LYS A 108 4.21 -2.70 -2.27
N GLY A 109 4.70 -3.38 -1.23
CA GLY A 109 5.91 -4.20 -1.26
C GLY A 109 6.49 -4.39 0.14
N ALA A 110 7.62 -5.08 0.20
CA ALA A 110 8.39 -5.30 1.42
C ALA A 110 9.87 -4.96 1.22
N ASN A 111 10.50 -4.40 2.24
CA ASN A 111 11.94 -4.16 2.25
C ASN A 111 12.48 -4.08 3.69
N ALA A 112 13.70 -4.61 3.92
CA ALA A 112 14.43 -4.50 5.17
C ALA A 112 13.59 -4.83 6.44
N GLY A 113 12.86 -5.95 6.41
CA GLY A 113 12.05 -6.41 7.54
C GLY A 113 10.76 -5.62 7.75
N ARG A 114 10.31 -4.85 6.76
CA ARG A 114 9.13 -3.97 6.84
C ARG A 114 8.23 -4.16 5.63
N ILE A 115 6.93 -4.05 5.87
CA ILE A 115 5.88 -4.11 4.86
C ILE A 115 5.29 -2.71 4.69
N MET A 116 5.31 -2.20 3.45
CA MET A 116 4.73 -0.91 3.12
C MET A 116 3.30 -1.12 2.63
N VAL A 117 2.35 -0.47 3.30
CA VAL A 117 0.92 -0.59 2.99
C VAL A 117 0.28 0.77 2.77
N ALA A 118 -0.72 0.82 1.90
CA ALA A 118 -1.69 1.90 1.83
C ALA A 118 -2.99 1.41 2.44
N ASP A 119 -3.34 2.01 3.57
CA ASP A 119 -4.50 1.68 4.38
C ASP A 119 -5.63 2.70 4.09
N PRO A 120 -6.82 2.28 3.64
CA PRO A 120 -7.93 3.20 3.36
C PRO A 120 -8.43 4.01 4.56
N ALA A 121 -8.19 3.56 5.79
CA ALA A 121 -8.58 4.25 7.01
C ALA A 121 -7.45 5.11 7.60
N LEU A 122 -6.18 4.73 7.36
CA LEU A 122 -5.03 5.32 8.05
C LEU A 122 -3.98 5.96 7.12
N GLY A 123 -4.09 5.75 5.81
CA GLY A 123 -3.14 6.21 4.80
C GLY A 123 -1.93 5.29 4.63
N HIS A 124 -0.84 5.84 4.10
CA HIS A 124 0.42 5.11 3.94
C HIS A 124 1.05 4.79 5.29
N ARG A 125 1.41 3.52 5.48
CA ARG A 125 2.02 3.01 6.71
C ARG A 125 3.14 2.05 6.40
N VAL A 126 4.04 1.91 7.36
CA VAL A 126 5.11 0.92 7.37
C VAL A 126 4.93 0.06 8.61
N ILE A 127 4.75 -1.24 8.42
CA ILE A 127 4.51 -2.22 9.48
C ILE A 127 5.74 -3.11 9.58
N TYR A 128 6.19 -3.45 10.79
CA TYR A 128 7.26 -4.44 10.95
C TYR A 128 6.77 -5.81 10.48
N GLN A 129 7.64 -6.59 9.85
CA GLN A 129 7.24 -7.88 9.28
C GLN A 129 6.64 -8.81 10.33
N ASP A 130 7.23 -8.90 11.52
CA ASP A 130 6.73 -9.77 12.60
C ASP A 130 5.32 -9.36 13.08
N GLU A 131 5.06 -8.05 13.17
CA GLU A 131 3.74 -7.50 13.46
C GLU A 131 2.75 -7.80 12.34
N PHE A 132 3.15 -7.62 11.08
CA PHE A 132 2.32 -7.92 9.93
C PHE A 132 1.93 -9.41 9.90
N LEU A 133 2.89 -10.30 10.11
CA LEU A 133 2.67 -11.75 10.11
C LEU A 133 1.71 -12.23 11.19
N LYS A 134 1.68 -11.58 12.36
CA LYS A 134 0.72 -11.90 13.43
C LYS A 134 -0.73 -11.63 13.02
N ASN A 135 -0.94 -10.67 12.12
CA ASN A 135 -2.26 -10.21 11.70
C ASN A 135 -2.63 -10.67 10.27
N TRP A 136 -1.70 -11.27 9.53
CA TRP A 136 -1.90 -11.62 8.13
C TRP A 136 -2.09 -13.13 7.94
N ASN A 137 -3.12 -13.48 7.16
CA ASN A 137 -3.43 -14.87 6.87
C ASN A 137 -2.72 -15.43 5.64
N GLY A 138 -1.75 -14.75 5.04
CA GLY A 138 -1.03 -15.20 3.84
C GLY A 138 -1.81 -15.08 2.53
N VAL A 139 -3.05 -14.57 2.53
CA VAL A 139 -3.86 -14.44 1.31
C VAL A 139 -3.69 -13.05 0.72
N VAL A 140 -3.54 -12.97 -0.60
CA VAL A 140 -3.51 -11.71 -1.37
C VAL A 140 -4.44 -11.79 -2.57
N LEU A 141 -4.96 -10.64 -3.00
CA LEU A 141 -5.71 -10.46 -4.22
C LEU A 141 -4.88 -9.58 -5.17
N ALA A 142 -4.46 -10.15 -6.30
CA ALA A 142 -3.84 -9.42 -7.39
C ALA A 142 -4.93 -9.05 -8.42
N VAL A 143 -5.00 -7.77 -8.78
CA VAL A 143 -5.91 -7.26 -9.82
C VAL A 143 -5.06 -6.66 -10.92
N MET A 144 -5.34 -7.02 -12.16
CA MET A 144 -4.64 -6.59 -13.37
C MET A 144 -5.62 -6.04 -14.39
N THR A 145 -5.25 -4.93 -15.03
CA THR A 145 -6.04 -4.33 -16.10
C THR A 145 -5.30 -4.42 -17.43
N ASP A 146 -5.94 -3.95 -18.49
CA ASP A 146 -5.36 -3.72 -19.82
C ASP A 146 -4.32 -2.58 -19.85
N ARG A 147 -4.23 -1.79 -18.77
CA ARG A 147 -3.29 -0.69 -18.62
C ARG A 147 -2.13 -1.08 -17.73
N ASP A 148 -0.96 -0.53 -18.05
CA ASP A 148 0.21 -0.59 -17.18
C ASP A 148 -0.01 0.22 -15.89
N PHE A 149 0.75 -0.14 -14.86
CA PHE A 149 0.77 0.64 -13.63
C PHE A 149 1.37 2.03 -13.88
N ASN A 150 0.75 3.03 -13.26
CA ASN A 150 1.29 4.37 -13.22
C ASN A 150 2.54 4.41 -12.34
N ALA A 151 3.71 4.47 -12.97
CA ALA A 151 5.01 4.55 -12.30
C ALA A 151 5.16 5.80 -11.39
N ASN A 152 4.39 6.86 -11.65
CA ASN A 152 4.41 8.09 -10.86
C ASN A 152 3.48 8.04 -9.64
N SER A 153 2.74 6.94 -9.46
CA SER A 153 1.86 6.73 -8.32
C SER A 153 2.64 6.49 -7.04
N PHE A 154 2.17 7.05 -5.92
CA PHE A 154 2.73 6.75 -4.61
C PHE A 154 2.54 5.28 -4.19
N LEU A 155 1.74 4.50 -4.93
CA LEU A 155 1.64 3.05 -4.75
C LEU A 155 2.86 2.30 -5.31
N MET A 156 3.50 2.86 -6.34
CA MET A 156 4.70 2.31 -6.97
C MET A 156 5.98 2.91 -6.40
N GLN A 157 5.91 4.16 -5.93
CA GLN A 157 7.00 4.86 -5.25
C GLN A 157 7.13 4.42 -3.79
N ASP A 158 8.30 4.67 -3.20
CA ASP A 158 8.58 4.35 -1.79
C ASP A 158 8.33 2.88 -1.45
N LYS A 159 8.73 1.95 -2.34
CA LYS A 159 8.96 0.54 -2.00
C LYS A 159 10.19 0.35 -1.08
N HIS A 160 10.74 1.45 -0.57
CA HIS A 160 11.81 1.47 0.42
C HIS A 160 11.43 2.43 1.55
N SER A 161 11.81 2.11 2.78
CA SER A 161 11.62 3.02 3.91
C SER A 161 12.59 4.20 3.77
N ASN A 162 12.06 5.40 3.49
CA ASN A 162 12.86 6.64 3.41
C ASN A 162 13.62 6.94 4.72
N ALA A 163 13.10 6.50 5.87
CA ALA A 163 13.81 6.61 7.14
C ALA A 163 15.04 5.69 7.23
N LEU A 164 15.01 4.52 6.56
CA LEU A 164 16.16 3.63 6.47
C LEU A 164 17.20 4.12 5.45
N LEU A 165 16.76 4.66 4.32
CA LEU A 165 17.66 5.32 3.36
C LEU A 165 18.44 6.44 4.07
N ARG A 166 17.73 7.36 4.74
CA ARG A 166 18.38 8.44 5.50
C ARG A 166 19.28 7.93 6.64
N ARG A 167 18.94 6.80 7.27
CA ARG A 167 19.77 6.21 8.33
C ARG A 167 21.03 5.53 7.75
N ASN A 168 20.92 4.85 6.60
CA ASN A 168 22.08 4.32 5.88
C ASN A 168 22.97 5.45 5.35
N ASP A 169 22.37 6.53 4.84
CA ASP A 169 23.10 7.72 4.39
C ASP A 169 23.82 8.41 5.56
N ALA A 170 23.18 8.50 6.74
CA ALA A 170 23.83 9.04 7.94
C ALA A 170 24.96 8.15 8.45
N LEU A 171 24.81 6.83 8.38
CA LEU A 171 25.86 5.87 8.74
C LEU A 171 27.03 5.89 7.75
N SER A 172 26.76 6.03 6.44
CA SER A 172 27.80 6.17 5.42
C SER A 172 28.53 7.52 5.54
N TRP A 173 27.86 8.59 5.95
CA TRP A 173 28.49 9.86 6.28
C TRP A 173 29.39 9.77 7.53
N SER A 174 29.02 8.99 8.54
CA SER A 174 29.82 8.81 9.76
C SER A 174 31.09 7.97 9.58
N SER A 175 31.18 7.21 8.47
CA SER A 175 32.31 6.31 8.18
C SER A 175 33.21 6.82 7.04
N ALA A 176 32.84 7.92 6.38
CA ALA A 176 33.72 8.60 5.44
C ALA A 176 34.69 9.52 6.21
N PRO A 177 36.01 9.48 5.93
CA PRO A 177 36.93 10.44 6.51
C PRO A 177 36.51 11.84 6.09
N VAL A 178 36.26 12.72 7.07
CA VAL A 178 35.92 14.13 6.83
C VAL A 178 37.02 14.74 5.97
N PRO A 179 36.74 15.25 4.75
CA PRO A 179 37.69 16.07 4.04
C PRO A 179 37.87 17.35 4.86
N LEU A 180 39.07 17.53 5.40
CA LEU A 180 39.47 18.70 6.18
C LEU A 180 39.61 19.93 5.25
N VAL A 181 38.56 20.35 4.55
CA VAL A 181 38.54 21.61 3.78
C VAL A 181 37.10 22.12 3.61
N GLU A 182 36.36 22.37 4.68
CA GLU A 182 35.11 23.17 4.56
C GLU A 182 34.72 23.93 5.83
N LEU A 183 35.72 24.49 6.50
CA LEU A 183 35.54 25.70 7.29
C LEU A 183 36.63 26.65 6.83
N GLY A 184 36.24 27.70 6.10
CA GLY A 184 37.10 28.77 5.59
C GLY A 184 37.75 29.57 6.72
N LEU A 185 38.61 28.92 7.50
CA LEU A 185 39.46 29.52 8.50
C LEU A 185 40.84 29.66 7.88
N ILE A 186 41.06 30.80 7.23
CA ILE A 186 42.41 31.31 7.02
C ILE A 186 42.95 31.66 8.41
N ARG A 187 44.05 31.03 8.82
CA ARG A 187 44.89 31.56 9.89
C ARG A 187 46.30 31.77 9.37
N ALA A 188 46.75 33.01 9.54
CA ALA A 188 47.93 33.63 8.98
C ALA A 188 49.24 32.97 9.43
N ASP A 189 50.24 33.11 8.56
CA ASP A 189 51.65 32.85 8.85
C ASP A 189 52.13 33.69 10.04
N LEU A 190 52.97 33.08 10.88
CA LEU A 190 53.99 33.74 11.68
C LEU A 190 55.17 32.76 11.82
N MET A 191 56.26 33.10 11.11
CA MET A 191 57.68 32.70 11.19
C MET A 191 58.05 31.30 11.70
#